data_AF-M4BHY5-F1
#
_entry.id   AF-M4BHY5-F1
#
_cell.length_a   1.000
_cell.length_b   1.000
_cell.length_c   1.000
_cell.angle_alpha   90.00
_cell.angle_beta   90.00
_cell.angle_gamma   90.00
#
_symmetry.space_group_name_H-M   'P 1'
#
loop_
_entity.id
_entity.type
_entity.pdbx_description
1 polymer ?
#
loop_
_entity_poly.entity_id
_entity_poly.type
_entity_poly.pdbx_seq_one_letter_code
_entity_poly.pdbx_strand_id
1 'polypeptide(L)'
;MMSLCPPKYLDPSVIKNRAIPTNNWWGNIIAHDSNAAIQPIWSNPYSLQMVVDKAPFGMSASYPYRSRFSGGSSGNNGAVKYYAHGMVREFLFSAEEILWRKPTFQVTDWADQGVTVKFTASSSGGTMVSDIVSGLVDASMNYSGLTPRLVSTAPISLVNGRPLRGRVRGSYLT
;
A
#
# COMPACT_ATOMS: atom_id res chain seq x y z
N MET A 1 -26.13 -19.71 -6.16
CA MET A 1 -25.60 -19.22 -7.45
C MET A 1 -24.19 -18.69 -7.17
N MET A 2 -23.14 -19.29 -7.73
CA MET A 2 -21.77 -18.77 -7.57
C MET A 2 -21.62 -17.54 -8.45
N SER A 3 -21.37 -16.38 -7.84
CA SER A 3 -21.01 -15.17 -8.59
C SER A 3 -19.52 -15.22 -8.91
N LEU A 4 -19.15 -14.85 -10.14
CA LEU A 4 -17.74 -14.66 -10.49
C LEU A 4 -17.15 -13.52 -9.66
N CYS A 5 -15.85 -13.56 -9.38
CA CYS A 5 -15.14 -12.48 -8.69
C CYS A 5 -14.55 -11.52 -9.74
N PRO A 6 -15.22 -10.40 -10.07
CA PRO A 6 -14.67 -9.46 -11.03
C PRO A 6 -13.44 -8.74 -10.44
N PRO A 7 -12.43 -8.41 -11.28
CA PRO A 7 -11.34 -7.54 -10.87
C PRO A 7 -11.87 -6.21 -10.33
N LYS A 8 -11.32 -5.75 -9.20
CA LYS A 8 -11.69 -4.49 -8.56
C LYS A 8 -10.66 -3.41 -8.81
N TYR A 9 -11.09 -2.17 -8.59
CA TYR A 9 -10.25 -0.98 -8.65
C TYR A 9 -9.57 -0.75 -10.00
N LEU A 10 -9.95 -1.43 -11.08
CA LEU A 10 -9.47 -1.04 -12.40
C LEU A 10 -10.14 0.26 -12.83
N ASP A 11 -9.37 1.17 -13.41
CA ASP A 11 -9.94 2.31 -14.12
C ASP A 11 -10.86 1.79 -15.25
N PRO A 12 -12.11 2.25 -15.37
CA PRO A 12 -13.01 1.79 -16.42
C PRO A 12 -12.43 1.92 -17.83
N SER A 13 -11.54 2.88 -18.06
CA SER A 13 -10.88 3.11 -19.36
C SER A 13 -9.91 2.00 -19.78
N VAL A 14 -9.40 1.18 -18.86
CA VAL A 14 -8.51 0.06 -19.19
C VAL A 14 -9.27 -1.26 -19.39
N ILE A 15 -10.52 -1.34 -18.93
CA ILE A 15 -11.33 -2.56 -19.01
C ILE A 15 -11.72 -2.78 -20.48
N LYS A 16 -11.55 -4.01 -20.97
CA LYS A 16 -11.75 -4.45 -22.38
C LYS A 16 -10.71 -3.92 -23.38
N ASN A 17 -9.86 -2.97 -22.99
CA ASN A 17 -8.82 -2.42 -23.85
C ASN A 17 -7.48 -3.13 -23.67
N ARG A 18 -7.31 -3.88 -22.59
CA ARG A 18 -6.10 -4.64 -22.29
C ARG A 18 -6.40 -5.90 -21.48
N ALA A 19 -5.61 -6.95 -21.68
CA ALA A 19 -5.68 -8.15 -20.86
C ALA A 19 -5.32 -7.83 -19.40
N ILE A 20 -6.20 -8.26 -18.49
CA ILE A 20 -6.03 -8.09 -17.05
C ILE A 20 -5.22 -9.28 -16.52
N PRO A 21 -4.04 -9.07 -15.92
CA PRO A 21 -3.21 -10.17 -15.49
C PRO A 21 -3.73 -10.79 -14.19
N THR A 22 -3.80 -12.11 -14.12
CA THR A 22 -4.38 -12.85 -12.97
C THR A 22 -3.36 -13.40 -11.98
N ASN A 23 -2.10 -13.56 -12.40
CA ASN A 23 -1.01 -14.16 -11.61
C ASN A 23 0.20 -13.24 -11.47
N ASN A 24 -0.01 -11.93 -11.62
CA ASN A 24 1.06 -10.95 -11.46
C ASN A 24 1.33 -10.68 -9.98
N TRP A 25 2.55 -10.25 -9.64
CA TRP A 25 2.99 -10.02 -8.26
C TRP A 25 2.19 -8.95 -7.52
N TRP A 26 1.52 -8.06 -8.27
CA TRP A 26 0.61 -7.03 -7.74
C TRP A 26 -0.88 -7.42 -7.76
N GLY A 27 -1.22 -8.65 -8.16
CA GLY A 27 -2.60 -9.12 -8.34
C GLY A 27 -3.49 -8.94 -7.11
N ASN A 28 -2.91 -8.93 -5.91
CA ASN A 28 -3.63 -8.66 -4.65
C ASN A 28 -4.41 -7.33 -4.66
N ILE A 29 -3.97 -6.33 -5.44
CA ILE A 29 -4.66 -5.04 -5.55
C ILE A 29 -6.04 -5.20 -6.18
N ILE A 30 -6.18 -6.07 -7.19
CA ILE A 30 -7.39 -6.21 -7.98
C ILE A 30 -8.20 -7.47 -7.63
N ALA A 31 -7.59 -8.43 -6.94
CA ALA A 31 -8.16 -9.73 -6.58
C ALA A 31 -8.50 -9.80 -5.09
N HIS A 32 -9.45 -8.97 -4.65
CA HIS A 32 -9.80 -8.87 -3.24
C HIS A 32 -11.32 -8.81 -2.99
N ASP A 33 -11.80 -9.39 -1.88
CA ASP A 33 -13.22 -9.39 -1.50
C ASP A 33 -13.72 -7.99 -1.10
N SER A 34 -15.02 -7.70 -1.13
CA SER A 34 -15.54 -6.33 -0.87
C SER A 34 -15.37 -5.89 0.59
N ASN A 35 -15.12 -6.83 1.49
CA ASN A 35 -15.21 -6.60 2.94
C ASN A 35 -13.88 -6.75 3.70
N ALA A 36 -12.76 -6.90 3.01
CA ALA A 36 -11.46 -7.07 3.65
C ALA A 36 -10.40 -6.06 3.13
N ALA A 37 -9.27 -6.01 3.82
CA ALA A 37 -8.15 -5.15 3.46
C ALA A 37 -7.39 -5.72 2.26
N ILE A 38 -7.01 -4.85 1.32
CA ILE A 38 -6.11 -5.21 0.22
C ILE A 38 -4.82 -5.77 0.83
N GLN A 39 -4.45 -6.99 0.45
CA GLN A 39 -3.23 -7.62 0.94
C GLN A 39 -1.99 -6.93 0.35
N PRO A 40 -0.87 -6.88 1.09
CA PRO A 40 0.36 -6.28 0.59
C PRO A 40 0.83 -6.93 -0.72
N ILE A 41 1.43 -6.11 -1.57
CA ILE A 41 2.20 -6.55 -2.74
C ILE A 41 3.70 -6.45 -2.43
N TRP A 42 4.49 -7.26 -3.12
CA TRP A 42 5.91 -7.43 -2.82
C TRP A 42 6.73 -6.97 -4.02
N SER A 43 7.05 -5.69 -4.06
CA SER A 43 7.90 -5.14 -5.13
C SER A 43 9.37 -5.51 -4.94
N ASN A 44 9.79 -5.82 -3.71
CA ASN A 44 11.17 -6.05 -3.30
C ASN A 44 12.08 -4.81 -3.51
N PRO A 45 12.78 -4.32 -2.45
CA PRO A 45 12.86 -4.87 -1.10
C PRO A 45 11.64 -4.52 -0.23
N TYR A 46 10.71 -3.70 -0.73
CA TYR A 46 9.56 -3.23 0.05
C TYR A 46 8.32 -4.10 -0.12
N SER A 47 7.50 -4.10 0.93
CA SER A 47 6.09 -4.44 0.81
C SER A 47 5.26 -3.15 0.73
N LEU A 48 4.27 -3.14 -0.15
CA LEU A 48 3.39 -2.00 -0.36
C LEU A 48 1.94 -2.40 -0.17
N GLN A 49 1.15 -1.56 0.51
CA GLN A 49 -0.26 -1.84 0.77
C GLN A 49 -1.12 -0.62 0.45
N MET A 50 -2.18 -0.83 -0.33
CA MET A 50 -3.18 0.21 -0.61
C MET A 50 -4.21 0.20 0.51
N VAL A 51 -4.21 1.25 1.32
CA VAL A 51 -5.04 1.37 2.52
C VAL A 51 -6.30 2.15 2.16
N VAL A 52 -7.36 1.40 1.84
CA VAL A 52 -8.69 1.92 1.43
C VAL A 52 -9.82 1.40 2.32
N ASP A 53 -9.46 0.55 3.29
CA ASP A 53 -10.33 -0.13 4.24
C ASP A 53 -10.49 0.67 5.54
N LYS A 54 -9.41 1.27 6.06
CA LYS A 54 -9.41 2.00 7.33
C LYS A 54 -8.51 3.23 7.27
N ALA A 55 -8.99 4.36 7.80
CA ALA A 55 -8.22 5.57 7.95
C ALA A 55 -7.00 5.39 8.89
N PRO A 56 -5.87 6.08 8.65
CA PRO A 56 -5.61 6.98 7.54
C PRO A 56 -5.50 6.26 6.19
N PHE A 57 -6.12 6.82 5.14
CA PHE A 57 -6.13 6.22 3.80
C PHE A 57 -4.88 6.60 3.00
N GLY A 58 -4.46 5.75 2.07
CA GLY A 58 -3.31 6.03 1.18
C GLY A 58 -2.52 4.79 0.79
N MET A 59 -1.22 4.95 0.53
CA MET A 59 -0.31 3.86 0.19
C MET A 59 0.75 3.69 1.27
N SER A 60 0.82 2.49 1.85
CA SER A 60 1.84 2.15 2.83
C SER A 60 3.06 1.54 2.16
N ALA A 61 4.24 1.89 2.66
CA ALA A 61 5.51 1.25 2.38
C ALA A 61 6.16 0.75 3.66
N SER A 62 6.66 -0.48 3.61
CA SER A 62 7.31 -1.15 4.74
C SER A 62 8.50 -1.96 4.26
N TYR A 63 9.50 -2.13 5.12
CA TYR A 63 10.64 -3.00 4.89
C TYR A 63 10.47 -4.31 5.69
N PRO A 64 9.87 -5.35 5.08
CA PRO A 64 9.37 -6.53 5.78
C PRO A 64 10.49 -7.38 6.40
N TYR A 65 11.73 -7.26 5.93
CA TYR A 65 12.86 -8.01 6.50
C TYR A 65 13.00 -7.79 8.01
N ARG A 66 12.73 -6.57 8.50
CA ARG A 66 12.78 -6.24 9.95
C ARG A 66 11.74 -6.99 10.78
N SER A 67 10.62 -7.36 10.20
CA SER A 67 9.54 -8.09 10.86
C SER A 67 9.53 -9.58 10.51
N ARG A 68 10.63 -10.10 9.93
CA ARG A 68 10.75 -11.52 9.60
C ARG A 68 10.88 -12.35 10.87
N PHE A 69 10.11 -13.43 10.93
CA PHE A 69 10.25 -14.46 11.96
C PHE A 69 10.15 -15.85 11.34
N SER A 70 10.69 -16.83 12.04
CA SER A 70 10.63 -18.24 11.67
C SER A 70 9.99 -19.04 12.78
N GLY A 71 9.34 -20.14 12.42
CA GLY A 71 8.66 -20.97 13.40
C GLY A 71 8.39 -22.38 12.92
N GLY A 72 7.98 -23.21 13.89
CA GLY A 72 7.67 -24.62 13.70
C GLY A 72 8.89 -25.51 13.49
N SER A 73 8.75 -26.80 13.79
CA SER A 73 9.72 -27.83 13.43
C SER A 73 9.35 -28.46 12.10
N SER A 74 10.31 -28.52 11.18
CA SER A 74 10.12 -29.18 9.87
C SER A 74 10.23 -30.70 9.95
N GLY A 75 10.75 -31.26 11.05
CA GLY A 75 11.14 -32.66 11.15
C GLY A 75 12.51 -32.99 10.54
N ASN A 76 13.19 -32.02 9.90
CA ASN A 76 14.53 -32.19 9.33
C ASN A 76 15.58 -31.48 10.19
N ASN A 77 16.26 -32.20 11.09
CA ASN A 77 17.45 -31.78 11.85
C ASN A 77 17.69 -30.25 11.98
N GLY A 78 16.84 -29.56 12.74
CA GLY A 78 17.02 -28.14 13.06
C GLY A 78 16.54 -27.14 12.00
N ALA A 79 15.99 -27.59 10.86
CA ALA A 79 15.37 -26.70 9.89
C ALA A 79 13.99 -26.20 10.36
N VAL A 80 13.74 -24.90 10.18
CA VAL A 80 12.46 -24.26 10.49
C VAL A 80 11.39 -24.64 9.47
N LYS A 81 10.13 -24.76 9.91
CA LYS A 81 9.01 -25.15 9.02
C LYS A 81 8.56 -24.02 8.11
N TYR A 82 8.57 -22.79 8.61
CA TYR A 82 8.15 -21.61 7.86
C TYR A 82 8.94 -20.37 8.26
N TYR A 83 8.92 -19.38 7.39
CA TYR A 83 9.16 -17.99 7.74
C TYR A 83 7.97 -17.15 7.31
N ALA A 84 7.76 -16.04 8.00
CA ALA A 84 6.72 -15.09 7.71
C ALA A 84 7.22 -13.68 8.01
N HIS A 85 6.45 -12.70 7.53
CA HIS A 85 6.70 -11.29 7.73
C HIS A 85 5.49 -10.66 8.39
N GLY A 86 5.71 -9.79 9.37
CA GLY A 86 4.64 -8.98 9.94
C GLY A 86 4.08 -8.02 8.88
N MET A 87 2.75 -8.00 8.73
CA MET A 87 2.04 -7.00 7.92
C MET A 87 1.97 -5.68 8.70
N VAL A 88 3.00 -4.86 8.56
CA VAL A 88 3.11 -3.55 9.22
C VAL A 88 2.92 -2.45 8.17
N ARG A 89 2.35 -1.31 8.59
CA ARG A 89 2.20 -0.11 7.78
C ARG A 89 3.20 0.96 8.23
N GLU A 90 4.50 0.77 7.98
CA GLU A 90 5.57 1.56 8.62
C GLU A 90 5.53 3.04 8.26
N PHE A 91 5.44 3.33 6.96
CA PHE A 91 5.21 4.67 6.42
C PHE A 91 4.02 4.65 5.49
N LEU A 92 3.10 5.59 5.64
CA LEU A 92 1.93 5.75 4.81
C LEU A 92 1.98 7.12 4.12
N PHE A 93 2.09 7.08 2.80
CA PHE A 93 1.80 8.23 1.94
C PHE A 93 0.30 8.48 1.97
N SER A 94 -0.10 9.65 2.46
CA SER A 94 -1.49 10.10 2.59
C SER A 94 -1.59 11.59 2.20
N ALA A 95 -2.77 12.17 2.36
CA ALA A 95 -3.00 13.61 2.25
C ALA A 95 -4.02 14.07 3.29
N GLU A 96 -3.96 15.34 3.70
CA GLU A 96 -4.91 15.90 4.68
C GLU A 96 -6.36 15.73 4.23
N GLU A 97 -6.63 15.87 2.93
CA GLU A 97 -7.96 15.79 2.34
C GLU A 97 -8.54 14.36 2.35
N ILE A 98 -7.69 13.34 2.40
CA ILE A 98 -8.08 11.93 2.40
C ILE A 98 -7.83 11.24 3.74
N LEU A 99 -7.48 11.96 4.80
CA LEU A 99 -7.10 11.32 6.06
C LEU A 99 -8.27 10.52 6.66
N TRP A 100 -9.44 11.16 6.75
CA TRP A 100 -10.67 10.61 7.31
C TRP A 100 -11.80 10.49 6.28
N ARG A 101 -11.54 10.87 5.03
CA ARG A 101 -12.50 10.79 3.92
C ARG A 101 -11.97 9.79 2.92
N LYS A 102 -12.73 8.71 2.73
CA LYS A 102 -12.34 7.60 1.85
C LYS A 102 -12.14 8.13 0.42
N PRO A 103 -10.93 8.01 -0.16
CA PRO A 103 -10.70 8.37 -1.55
C PRO A 103 -11.27 7.30 -2.49
N THR A 104 -11.47 7.68 -3.75
CA THR A 104 -11.55 6.70 -4.83
C THR A 104 -10.15 6.16 -5.09
N PHE A 105 -10.01 4.84 -5.23
CA PHE A 105 -8.74 4.17 -5.50
C PHE A 105 -8.85 3.35 -6.77
N GLN A 106 -7.88 3.50 -7.66
CA GLN A 106 -7.84 2.80 -8.95
C GLN A 106 -6.41 2.40 -9.36
N VAL A 107 -6.29 1.27 -10.05
CA VAL A 107 -5.19 0.90 -10.94
C VAL A 107 -5.49 1.50 -12.31
N THR A 108 -4.58 2.32 -12.81
CA THR A 108 -4.79 3.11 -14.03
C THR A 108 -3.93 2.65 -15.19
N ASP A 109 -2.82 1.95 -14.94
CA ASP A 109 -1.99 1.32 -15.97
C ASP A 109 -1.13 0.20 -15.36
N TRP A 110 -0.51 -0.63 -16.20
CA TRP A 110 0.47 -1.65 -15.81
C TRP A 110 1.49 -1.95 -16.91
N ALA A 111 2.52 -2.69 -16.55
CA ALA A 111 3.48 -3.32 -17.46
C ALA A 111 3.92 -4.66 -16.85
N ASP A 112 4.83 -5.37 -17.51
CA ASP A 112 5.31 -6.66 -17.03
C ASP A 112 5.92 -6.56 -15.62
N GLN A 113 6.62 -5.47 -15.35
CA GLN A 113 7.32 -5.23 -14.09
C GLN A 113 6.69 -4.13 -13.22
N GLY A 114 5.56 -3.54 -13.61
CA GLY A 114 5.01 -2.41 -12.87
C GLY A 114 3.50 -2.23 -12.93
N VAL A 115 2.98 -1.40 -12.02
CA VAL A 115 1.56 -1.03 -11.91
C VAL A 115 1.43 0.42 -11.44
N THR A 116 0.53 1.18 -12.05
CA THR A 116 0.24 2.56 -11.68
C THR A 116 -1.04 2.62 -10.87
N VAL A 117 -0.94 3.12 -9.64
CA VAL A 117 -2.06 3.31 -8.73
C VAL A 117 -2.38 4.77 -8.53
N LYS A 118 -3.67 5.08 -8.33
CA LYS A 118 -4.20 6.43 -8.17
C LYS A 118 -5.22 6.49 -7.06
N PHE A 119 -5.05 7.47 -6.17
CA PHE A 119 -6.05 7.90 -5.20
C PHE A 119 -6.62 9.24 -5.65
N THR A 120 -7.92 9.43 -5.53
CA THR A 120 -8.59 10.71 -5.82
C THR A 120 -9.43 11.14 -4.63
N ALA A 121 -9.19 12.33 -4.10
CA ALA A 121 -9.96 12.89 -3.00
C ALA A 121 -11.36 13.28 -3.48
N SER A 122 -12.39 12.77 -2.80
CA SER A 122 -13.78 13.06 -3.14
C SER A 122 -14.17 14.53 -2.91
N SER A 123 -13.44 15.25 -2.04
CA SER A 123 -13.74 16.64 -1.68
C SER A 123 -13.13 17.69 -2.61
N SER A 124 -12.02 17.38 -3.28
CA SER A 124 -11.27 18.35 -4.10
C SER A 124 -10.97 17.87 -5.52
N GLY A 125 -11.10 16.57 -5.80
CA GLY A 125 -10.63 15.97 -7.05
C GLY A 125 -9.11 15.86 -7.14
N GLY A 126 -8.36 16.32 -6.13
CA GLY A 126 -6.92 16.19 -6.06
C GLY A 126 -6.49 14.72 -6.02
N THR A 127 -5.28 14.43 -6.53
CA THR A 127 -4.82 13.07 -6.79
C THR A 127 -3.49 12.75 -6.14
N MET A 128 -3.31 11.47 -5.81
CA MET A 128 -2.03 10.87 -5.46
C MET A 128 -1.78 9.71 -6.42
N VAL A 129 -0.65 9.71 -7.13
CA VAL A 129 -0.32 8.69 -8.13
C VAL A 129 1.05 8.08 -7.83
N SER A 130 1.15 6.75 -7.86
CA SER A 130 2.43 6.03 -7.74
C SER A 130 2.55 5.01 -8.85
N ASP A 131 3.70 5.04 -9.51
CA ASP A 131 4.18 3.93 -10.33
C ASP A 131 4.98 2.99 -9.44
N ILE A 132 4.54 1.74 -9.37
CA ILE A 132 5.15 0.73 -8.52
C ILE A 132 5.84 -0.28 -9.43
N VAL A 133 7.14 -0.46 -9.24
CA VAL A 133 7.97 -1.34 -10.08
C VAL A 133 8.67 -2.40 -9.23
N SER A 134 8.75 -3.63 -9.73
CA SER A 134 9.57 -4.68 -9.11
C SER A 134 11.03 -4.24 -9.05
N GLY A 135 11.66 -4.32 -7.86
CA GLY A 135 13.03 -3.88 -7.63
C GLY A 135 13.20 -2.39 -7.32
N LEU A 136 12.12 -1.65 -7.04
CA LEU A 136 12.21 -0.22 -6.70
C LEU A 136 13.08 0.01 -5.45
N VAL A 137 13.99 0.99 -5.54
CA VAL A 137 14.85 1.41 -4.41
C VAL A 137 14.18 2.45 -3.51
N ASP A 138 13.24 3.21 -4.07
CA ASP A 138 12.49 4.27 -3.39
C ASP A 138 10.98 4.13 -3.69
N ALA A 139 10.14 4.25 -2.66
CA ALA A 139 8.71 4.40 -2.83
C ALA A 139 8.37 5.88 -3.03
N SER A 140 7.67 6.21 -4.12
CA SER A 140 7.33 7.58 -4.48
C SER A 140 5.82 7.79 -4.58
N MET A 141 5.37 9.03 -4.42
CA MET A 141 3.98 9.41 -4.62
C MET A 141 3.91 10.82 -5.19
N ASN A 142 3.26 10.96 -6.35
CA ASN A 142 3.05 12.24 -7.03
C ASN A 142 1.71 12.83 -6.60
N TYR A 143 1.74 14.05 -6.05
CA TYR A 143 0.56 14.74 -5.56
C TYR A 143 0.15 15.87 -6.51
N SER A 144 -1.15 16.02 -6.75
CA SER A 144 -1.72 17.15 -7.47
C SER A 144 -2.96 17.66 -6.75
N GLY A 145 -2.99 18.94 -6.38
CA GLY A 145 -4.15 19.54 -5.70
C GLY A 145 -4.47 18.94 -4.33
N LEU A 146 -3.47 18.36 -3.65
CA LEU A 146 -3.57 17.77 -2.32
C LEU A 146 -2.42 18.23 -1.44
N THR A 147 -2.63 18.21 -0.12
CA THR A 147 -1.62 18.52 0.88
C THR A 147 -0.94 17.22 1.34
N PRO A 148 0.31 16.93 0.94
CA PRO A 148 0.96 15.66 1.26
C PRO A 148 1.10 15.46 2.77
N ARG A 149 0.83 14.24 3.23
CA ARG A 149 1.03 13.84 4.62
C ARG A 149 1.69 12.48 4.68
N LEU A 150 2.81 12.42 5.40
CA LEU A 150 3.47 11.17 5.75
C LEU A 150 3.06 10.76 7.16
N VAL A 151 2.49 9.56 7.29
CA VAL A 151 2.15 8.96 8.59
C VAL A 151 3.14 7.83 8.87
N SER A 152 3.60 7.70 10.11
CA SER A 152 4.43 6.58 10.52
C SER A 152 3.85 5.87 11.74
N THR A 153 4.03 4.55 11.81
CA THR A 153 3.70 3.77 13.03
C THR A 153 4.74 3.94 14.13
N ALA A 154 5.94 4.43 13.80
CA ALA A 154 7.00 4.72 14.76
C ALA A 154 7.14 6.24 14.96
N PRO A 155 7.55 6.71 16.15
CA PRO A 155 7.88 8.10 16.36
C PRO A 155 9.04 8.54 15.45
N ILE A 156 8.86 9.64 14.72
CA ILE A 156 9.94 10.27 13.96
C ILE A 156 10.81 11.04 14.97
N SER A 157 12.05 10.62 15.16
CA SER A 157 12.97 11.22 16.13
C SER A 157 13.67 12.48 15.60
N LEU A 158 14.02 12.48 14.31
CA LEU A 158 14.77 13.54 13.65
C LEU A 158 14.18 13.86 12.27
N VAL A 159 14.20 15.13 11.89
CA VAL A 159 13.97 15.58 10.51
C VAL A 159 15.18 16.42 10.10
N ASN A 160 15.85 16.04 9.02
CA ASN A 160 17.08 16.69 8.54
C ASN A 160 18.16 16.82 9.64
N GLY A 161 18.35 15.75 10.42
CA GLY A 161 19.32 15.70 11.53
C GLY A 161 18.93 16.52 12.76
N ARG A 162 17.74 17.14 12.79
CA ARG A 162 17.27 17.97 13.89
C ARG A 162 16.15 17.27 14.65
N PRO A 163 16.18 17.26 16.00
CA PRO A 163 15.04 16.81 16.79
C PRO A 163 13.78 17.59 16.44
N LEU A 164 12.65 16.90 16.42
CA LEU A 164 11.35 17.57 16.30
C LEU A 164 11.15 18.49 17.51
N ARG A 165 11.25 19.81 17.31
CA ARG A 165 10.91 20.84 18.30
C ARG A 165 9.57 21.45 17.91
N GLY A 166 8.48 20.97 18.49
CA GLY A 166 7.12 21.44 18.20
C GLY A 166 6.04 20.48 18.68
N ARG A 167 4.77 20.90 18.60
CA ARG A 167 3.62 20.09 18.98
C ARG A 167 3.44 18.96 17.96
N VAL A 168 4.06 17.80 18.20
CA VAL A 168 3.80 16.58 17.44
C VAL A 168 2.33 16.20 17.68
N ARG A 169 1.46 16.43 16.69
CA ARG A 169 0.09 15.90 16.73
C ARG A 169 0.16 14.41 16.40
N GLY A 170 0.56 13.61 17.39
CA GLY A 170 0.29 12.18 17.38
C GLY A 170 -1.21 11.97 17.48
N SER A 171 -1.86 11.56 16.40
CA SER A 171 -3.19 10.99 16.51
C SER A 171 -3.02 9.60 17.13
N TYR A 172 -3.16 9.52 18.45
CA TYR A 172 -3.32 8.25 19.13
C TYR A 172 -4.58 7.59 18.57
N LEU A 173 -4.43 6.44 17.93
CA LEU A 173 -5.54 5.55 17.62
C LEU A 173 -5.92 4.87 18.95
N THR A 174 -6.96 5.38 19.62
CA THR A 174 -7.73 4.58 20.59
C THR A 174 -8.68 3.66 19.85
#